data_AF-A0A517QYX4-F1
#
_entry.id   AF-A0A517QYX4-F1
#
_cell.length_a   1.000
_cell.length_b   1.000
_cell.length_c   1.000
_cell.angle_alpha   90.00
_cell.angle_beta   90.00
_cell.angle_gamma   90.00
#
_symmetry.space_group_name_H-M   'P 1'
#
loop_
_entity.id
_entity.type
_entity.pdbx_description
1 polymer ?
#
loop_
_entity_poly.entity_id
_entity_poly.type
_entity_poly.pdbx_seq_one_letter_code
_entity_poly.pdbx_strand_id
1 'polypeptide(L)'
;MSKLNPDNSLQALPQQAQFLVPYVLKYRIDSNDDIAVADPMPSAELAELRNVAARVKLHGVYSLVNEHLDKYPETKYDESVWLYWFFGLLDDLGLDFE
;
A
#
# COMPACT_ATOMS: atom_id res chain seq x y z
N MET A 1 -19.39 -9.29 -15.62
CA MET A 1 -18.47 -8.16 -15.81
C MET A 1 -18.77 -7.15 -14.72
N SER A 2 -18.02 -7.18 -13.60
CA SER A 2 -18.23 -6.21 -12.52
C SER A 2 -18.01 -4.82 -13.06
N LYS A 3 -19.04 -3.98 -12.90
CA LYS A 3 -18.98 -2.56 -13.23
C LYS A 3 -17.83 -1.95 -12.42
N LEU A 4 -16.90 -1.31 -13.12
CA LEU A 4 -15.84 -0.48 -12.54
C LEU A 4 -16.50 0.50 -11.57
N ASN A 5 -16.10 0.46 -10.30
CA ASN A 5 -16.51 1.46 -9.33
C ASN A 5 -15.61 2.69 -9.57
N PRO A 6 -16.12 3.83 -10.05
CA PRO A 6 -15.32 5.02 -10.31
C PRO A 6 -14.67 5.61 -9.04
N ASP A 7 -15.03 5.09 -7.87
CA ASP A 7 -14.52 5.50 -6.56
C ASP A 7 -13.34 4.66 -6.04
N ASN A 8 -12.88 3.65 -6.79
CA ASN A 8 -11.73 2.86 -6.36
C ASN A 8 -10.41 3.65 -6.57
N SER A 9 -9.91 4.29 -5.51
CA SER A 9 -8.71 5.13 -5.57
C SER A 9 -7.48 4.35 -6.06
N LEU A 10 -7.36 3.05 -5.75
CA LEU A 10 -6.26 2.21 -6.23
C LEU A 10 -6.20 2.10 -7.77
N GLN A 11 -7.35 2.10 -8.45
CA GLN A 11 -7.36 2.10 -9.92
C GLN A 11 -6.90 3.42 -10.52
N ALA A 12 -7.01 4.52 -9.76
CA ALA A 12 -6.55 5.84 -10.14
C ALA A 12 -5.08 6.10 -9.79
N LEU A 13 -4.34 5.11 -9.24
CA LEU A 13 -2.90 5.23 -9.03
C LEU A 13 -2.17 5.47 -10.36
N PRO A 14 -1.11 6.30 -10.35
CA PRO A 14 -0.23 6.45 -11.51
C PRO A 14 0.28 5.08 -11.99
N GLN A 15 0.46 4.92 -13.31
CA GLN A 15 0.86 3.64 -13.91
C GLN A 15 2.12 3.03 -13.26
N GLN A 16 3.06 3.89 -12.84
CA GLN A 16 4.29 3.49 -12.17
C GLN A 16 4.06 2.90 -10.77
N ALA A 17 2.96 3.28 -10.11
CA ALA A 17 2.56 2.81 -8.79
C ALA A 17 1.57 1.62 -8.84
N GLN A 18 1.03 1.27 -10.02
CA GLN A 18 0.02 0.21 -10.17
C GLN A 18 0.47 -1.18 -9.68
N PHE A 19 1.79 -1.43 -9.63
CA PHE A 19 2.28 -2.69 -9.07
C PHE A 19 2.02 -2.84 -7.56
N LEU A 20 1.73 -1.75 -6.84
CA LEU A 20 1.43 -1.77 -5.41
C LEU A 20 0.09 -2.41 -5.11
N VAL A 21 -0.89 -2.28 -6.01
CA VAL A 21 -2.27 -2.73 -5.80
C VAL A 21 -2.37 -4.16 -5.27
N PRO A 22 -1.75 -5.20 -5.86
CA PRO A 22 -1.82 -6.55 -5.31
C PRO A 22 -1.22 -6.69 -3.90
N TYR A 23 -0.18 -5.91 -3.56
CA TYR A 23 0.44 -5.96 -2.23
C TYR A 23 -0.42 -5.23 -1.19
N VAL A 24 -0.93 -4.04 -1.55
CA VAL A 24 -1.88 -3.31 -0.72
C VAL A 24 -3.09 -4.18 -0.40
N LEU A 25 -3.65 -4.88 -1.39
CA LEU A 25 -4.78 -5.79 -1.17
C LEU A 25 -4.41 -7.04 -0.35
N LYS A 26 -3.18 -7.54 -0.46
CA LYS A 26 -2.68 -8.70 0.32
C LYS A 26 -2.47 -8.36 1.79
N TYR A 27 -1.98 -7.15 2.07
CA TYR A 27 -1.60 -6.69 3.42
C TYR A 27 -2.58 -5.67 4.00
N ARG A 28 -3.75 -5.46 3.38
CA ARG A 28 -4.76 -4.55 3.92
C ARG A 28 -5.28 -5.09 5.24
N ILE A 29 -5.55 -4.17 6.15
CA ILE A 29 -6.34 -4.44 7.34
C ILE A 29 -7.80 -4.41 6.91
N ASP A 30 -8.43 -5.58 6.82
CA ASP A 30 -9.89 -5.65 6.85
C ASP A 30 -10.30 -5.26 8.28
N SER A 31 -11.28 -4.38 8.44
CA SER A 31 -11.63 -3.65 9.68
C SER A 31 -11.95 -4.47 10.94
N ASN A 32 -11.74 -5.78 10.92
CA ASN A 32 -11.85 -6.71 12.05
C ASN A 32 -10.51 -7.35 12.46
N ASP A 33 -9.47 -7.23 11.65
CA ASP A 33 -8.16 -7.84 11.91
C ASP A 33 -7.15 -6.73 12.17
N ASP A 34 -6.98 -6.37 13.44
CA ASP A 34 -5.76 -5.70 13.86
C ASP A 34 -4.60 -6.60 13.41
N ILE A 35 -3.85 -6.19 12.38
CA ILE A 35 -2.54 -6.79 12.11
C ILE A 35 -1.68 -6.33 13.29
N ALA A 36 -1.79 -7.05 14.39
CA ALA A 36 -0.83 -6.97 15.45
C ALA A 36 0.49 -7.44 14.83
N VAL A 37 1.39 -6.49 14.56
CA VAL A 37 2.82 -6.76 14.27
C VAL A 37 3.50 -7.51 15.45
N ALA A 38 2.72 -7.87 16.48
CA ALA A 38 3.09 -8.66 17.64
C ALA A 38 3.54 -10.09 17.31
N ASP A 39 3.09 -10.66 16.18
CA ASP A 39 3.61 -11.95 15.70
C ASP A 39 4.75 -11.74 14.67
N PRO A 40 5.88 -12.48 14.79
CA PRO A 40 6.98 -12.33 13.86
C PRO A 40 6.55 -12.72 12.44
N MET A 41 6.59 -11.74 11.54
CA MET A 41 6.27 -11.94 10.12
C MET A 41 7.12 -13.07 9.51
N PRO A 42 6.54 -14.00 8.73
CA PRO A 42 7.30 -15.04 8.05
C PRO A 42 8.43 -14.47 7.17
N SER A 43 9.61 -15.10 7.18
CA SER A 43 10.78 -14.62 6.45
C SER A 43 10.55 -14.41 4.94
N ALA A 44 9.68 -15.22 4.33
CA ALA A 44 9.33 -15.10 2.91
C ALA A 44 8.52 -13.83 2.62
N GLU A 45 7.60 -13.46 3.52
CA GLU A 45 6.79 -12.25 3.39
C GLU A 45 7.63 -10.99 3.62
N LEU A 46 8.52 -11.03 4.61
CA LEU A 46 9.47 -9.93 4.82
C LEU A 46 10.39 -9.73 3.60
N ALA A 47 10.83 -10.81 2.96
CA ALA A 47 11.62 -10.72 1.73
C ALA A 47 10.81 -10.12 0.56
N GLU A 48 9.53 -10.44 0.45
CA GLU A 48 8.63 -9.84 -0.53
C GLU A 48 8.47 -8.33 -0.29
N LEU A 49 8.16 -7.91 0.95
CA LEU A 49 8.01 -6.49 1.30
C LEU A 49 9.31 -5.70 1.11
N ARG A 50 10.48 -6.30 1.37
CA ARG A 50 11.78 -5.70 1.03
C ARG A 50 11.94 -5.43 -0.46
N ASN A 51 11.52 -6.37 -1.31
CA ASN A 51 11.57 -6.17 -2.75
C ASN A 51 10.59 -5.08 -3.21
N VAL A 52 9.42 -5.00 -2.58
CA VAL A 52 8.45 -3.94 -2.85
C VAL A 52 9.01 -2.57 -2.45
N ALA A 53 9.54 -2.42 -1.24
CA ALA A 53 10.17 -1.20 -0.74
C ALA A 53 11.33 -0.75 -1.66
N ALA A 54 12.22 -1.67 -2.04
CA ALA A 54 13.31 -1.38 -2.98
C ALA A 54 12.81 -0.89 -4.34
N ARG A 55 11.70 -1.47 -4.84
CA ARG A 55 11.09 -1.05 -6.10
C ARG A 55 10.41 0.31 -5.99
N VAL A 56 9.77 0.60 -4.86
CA VAL A 56 9.20 1.94 -4.57
C VAL A 56 10.30 2.99 -4.63
N LYS A 57 11.41 2.75 -3.92
CA LYS A 57 12.57 3.65 -3.88
C LYS A 57 13.20 3.85 -5.25
N LEU A 58 13.48 2.75 -5.96
CA LEU A 58 14.10 2.77 -7.29
C LEU A 58 13.32 3.62 -8.30
N HIS A 59 12.00 3.64 -8.18
CA HIS A 59 11.11 4.34 -9.11
C HIS A 59 10.53 5.64 -8.56
N GLY A 60 10.92 6.08 -7.35
CA GLY A 60 10.39 7.29 -6.73
C GLY A 60 8.88 7.26 -6.52
N VAL A 61 8.33 6.07 -6.25
CA VAL A 61 6.87 5.84 -6.22
C VAL A 61 6.23 6.44 -4.97
N TYR A 62 6.98 6.61 -3.88
CA TYR A 62 6.44 7.15 -2.63
C TYR A 62 5.86 8.57 -2.82
N SER A 63 6.59 9.45 -3.51
CA SER A 63 6.09 10.80 -3.83
C SER A 63 4.80 10.76 -4.67
N LEU A 64 4.71 9.83 -5.63
CA LEU A 64 3.52 9.66 -6.46
C LEU A 64 2.31 9.17 -5.65
N VAL A 65 2.55 8.34 -4.63
CA VAL A 65 1.50 7.89 -3.71
C VAL A 65 1.05 9.03 -2.81
N ASN A 66 1.97 9.86 -2.29
CA ASN A 66 1.60 11.03 -1.49
C ASN A 66 0.75 12.01 -2.29
N GLU A 67 1.13 12.34 -3.53
CA GLU A 67 0.31 13.16 -4.43
C GLU A 67 -1.06 12.54 -4.71
N HIS A 68 -1.13 11.21 -4.79
CA HIS A 68 -2.38 10.49 -4.96
C HIS A 68 -3.28 10.60 -3.71
N LEU A 69 -2.71 10.45 -2.51
CA LEU A 69 -3.44 10.57 -1.24
C LEU A 69 -3.95 12.00 -1.00
N ASP A 70 -3.21 13.02 -1.42
CA ASP A 70 -3.69 14.42 -1.40
C ASP A 70 -4.96 14.61 -2.24
N LYS A 71 -5.06 13.90 -3.37
CA LYS A 71 -6.20 13.96 -4.28
C LYS A 71 -7.35 13.04 -3.85
N TYR A 72 -7.03 11.89 -3.28
CA TYR A 72 -7.96 10.86 -2.82
C TYR A 72 -7.73 10.60 -1.33
N PRO A 73 -8.12 11.52 -0.45
CA PRO A 73 -7.81 11.41 0.98
C PRO A 73 -8.53 10.22 1.61
N GLU A 74 -7.86 9.60 2.57
CA GLU A 74 -8.31 8.45 3.34
C GLU A 74 -9.60 8.73 4.13
N THR A 75 -9.90 9.99 4.43
CA THR A 75 -11.17 10.42 5.06
C THR A 75 -12.40 10.27 4.15
N LYS A 76 -12.21 10.03 2.85
CA LYS A 76 -13.28 9.93 1.84
C LYS A 76 -13.25 8.66 1.01
N TYR A 77 -12.09 8.00 0.92
CA TYR A 77 -11.87 6.83 0.08
C TYR A 77 -11.29 5.70 0.91
N ASP A 78 -12.09 4.67 1.18
CA ASP A 78 -11.71 3.52 2.00
C ASP A 78 -10.46 2.82 1.46
N GLU A 79 -10.26 2.79 0.14
CA GLU A 79 -9.09 2.14 -0.44
C GLU A 79 -7.79 2.95 -0.27
N SER A 80 -7.89 4.27 -0.08
CA SER A 80 -6.73 5.11 0.26
C SER A 80 -6.24 4.85 1.68
N VAL A 81 -7.14 4.44 2.59
CA VAL A 81 -6.76 3.97 3.94
C VAL A 81 -5.81 2.78 3.81
N TRP A 82 -6.06 1.84 2.89
CA TRP A 82 -5.18 0.68 2.70
C TRP A 82 -3.79 1.05 2.17
N LEU A 83 -3.68 2.06 1.30
CA LEU A 83 -2.39 2.59 0.88
C LEU A 83 -1.62 3.16 2.07
N TYR A 84 -2.27 4.00 2.86
CA TYR A 84 -1.67 4.59 4.05
C TYR A 84 -1.17 3.50 5.02
N TRP A 85 -2.00 2.49 5.31
CA TRP A 85 -1.61 1.35 6.14
C TRP A 85 -0.45 0.56 5.56
N PHE A 86 -0.45 0.32 4.24
CA PHE A 86 0.61 -0.44 3.59
C PHE A 86 1.97 0.25 3.77
N PHE A 87 2.03 1.57 3.61
CA PHE A 87 3.27 2.31 3.85
C PHE A 87 3.64 2.38 5.34
N GLY A 88 2.66 2.47 6.23
CA GLY A 88 2.89 2.32 7.68
C GLY A 88 3.51 0.96 8.03
N LEU A 89 3.03 -0.13 7.42
CA LEU A 89 3.62 -1.47 7.60
C LEU A 89 5.08 -1.53 7.14
N LEU A 90 5.41 -0.91 6.00
CA LEU A 90 6.81 -0.89 5.55
C LEU A 90 7.71 -0.13 6.54
N ASP A 91 7.23 0.98 7.08
CA ASP A 91 7.95 1.80 8.06
C ASP A 91 8.11 1.06 9.41
N ASP A 92 7.05 0.42 9.91
CA ASP A 92 7.07 -0.40 11.13
C ASP A 92 8.07 -1.57 11.03
N LEU A 93 8.27 -2.10 9.82
CA LEU A 93 9.25 -3.15 9.54
C LEU A 93 10.68 -2.61 9.32
N GLY A 94 10.88 -1.28 9.38
CA GLY A 94 12.15 -0.61 9.16
C GLY A 94 12.67 -0.73 7.73
N LEU A 95 11.76 -0.81 6.75
CA LEU A 95 12.11 -0.94 5.34
C LEU A 95 12.26 0.44 4.69
N ASP A 96 13.44 0.69 4.13
CA ASP A 96 13.73 1.93 3.42
C ASP A 96 13.08 1.94 2.02
N PHE A 97 12.09 2.80 1.83
CA PHE A 97 11.37 2.98 0.56
C PHE A 97 11.41 4.42 0.01
N GLU A 98 12.06 5.36 0.72
CA GLU A 98 12.20 6.78 0.34
C GLU A 98 13.56 7.10 -0.31
#